data_AF-A0A947IHY4-F1
#
_entry.id   AF-A0A947IHY4-F1
#
_cell.length_a   1.000
_cell.length_b   1.000
_cell.length_c   1.000
_cell.angle_alpha   90.00
_cell.angle_beta   90.00
_cell.angle_gamma   90.00
#
_symmetry.space_group_name_H-M   'P 1'
#
loop_
_entity.id
_entity.type
_entity.pdbx_description
1 polymer ?
#
loop_
_entity_poly.entity_id
_entity_poly.type
_entity_poly.pdbx_seq_one_letter_code
_entity_poly.pdbx_strand_id
1 'polypeptide(L)' 'MGEPSLAVLCTTAFVAVFILLAVLAGLMYLIMLVFPVTRKTLEPVHVAAITSAVQALAPGARVTRIEELR' A
#
# COMPACT_ATOMS: atom_id res chain seq x y z
N MET A 1 -31.16 40.40 9.40
CA MET A 1 -29.87 39.91 8.87
C MET A 1 -29.02 39.56 10.08
N GLY A 2 -29.14 38.32 10.56
CA GLY A 2 -28.47 37.88 11.79
C GLY A 2 -26.97 37.70 11.53
N GLU A 3 -26.16 38.19 12.46
CA GLU A 3 -24.70 38.11 12.38
C GLU A 3 -24.28 36.63 12.22
N PRO A 4 -23.45 36.30 11.21
CA PRO A 4 -22.96 34.94 11.08
C PRO A 4 -22.13 34.61 12.31
N SER A 5 -22.66 33.75 13.17
CA SER A 5 -21.98 33.35 14.40
C SER A 5 -20.65 32.69 14.04
N LEU A 6 -19.57 33.05 14.74
CA LEU A 6 -18.24 32.47 14.55
C LEU A 6 -18.26 30.93 14.54
N ALA A 7 -19.19 30.33 15.28
CA ALA A 7 -19.45 28.89 15.26
C ALA A 7 -19.80 28.35 13.86
N VAL A 8 -20.59 29.07 13.06
CA VAL A 8 -20.98 28.68 11.69
C VAL A 8 -19.79 28.78 10.73
N LEU A 9 -18.96 29.80 10.89
CA LEU A 9 -17.73 29.95 10.10
C LEU A 9 -16.72 28.84 10.42
N CYS A 10 -16.54 28.52 11.71
CA CYS A 10 -15.65 27.44 12.14
C CYS A 10 -16.13 26.07 11.66
N THR A 11 -17.43 25.77 11.74
CA THR A 11 -17.97 24.47 11.29
C THR A 11 -17.88 24.32 9.78
N THR A 12 -18.20 25.37 9.01
CA THR A 12 -18.09 25.32 7.54
C THR A 12 -16.65 25.13 7.07
N ALA A 13 -15.68 25.81 7.69
CA ALA A 13 -14.26 25.62 7.39
C ALA A 13 -13.80 24.19 7.72
N PHE A 14 -14.19 23.65 8.88
CA PHE A 14 -13.81 22.29 9.28
C PHE A 14 -14.37 21.24 8.32
N VAL A 15 -15.65 21.38 7.94
CA VAL A 15 -16.31 20.49 6.97
C VAL A 15 -15.61 20.58 5.60
N ALA A 16 -15.26 21.77 5.14
CA ALA A 16 -14.56 21.96 3.87
C ALA A 16 -13.19 21.24 3.84
N VAL A 17 -12.41 21.36 4.93
CA VAL A 17 -11.12 20.65 5.05
C VAL A 17 -11.32 19.14 5.08
N PHE A 18 -12.33 18.66 5.83
CA PHE A 18 -12.62 17.22 5.90
C PHE A 18 -12.99 16.63 4.54
N ILE A 19 -13.81 17.36 3.76
CA ILE A 19 -14.17 16.98 2.39
C ILE A 19 -12.92 16.94 1.51
N LEU A 20 -12.08 17.96 1.58
CA LEU A 20 -10.85 18.03 0.79
C LEU A 20 -9.93 16.83 1.09
N LEU A 21 -9.72 16.52 2.37
CA LEU A 21 -8.91 15.37 2.79
C LEU A 21 -9.53 14.04 2.36
N ALA A 22 -10.86 13.90 2.46
CA ALA A 22 -11.56 12.69 2.03
C ALA A 22 -11.43 12.45 0.51
N VAL A 23 -11.54 13.50 -0.30
CA VAL A 23 -11.34 13.42 -1.75
C VAL A 23 -9.91 13.01 -2.08
N LEU A 24 -8.92 13.61 -1.41
CA LEU A 24 -7.52 13.33 -1.66
C LEU A 24 -7.14 11.90 -1.23
N ALA A 25 -7.62 11.46 -0.08
CA ALA A 25 -7.47 10.08 0.39
C ALA A 25 -8.15 9.08 -0.55
N GLY A 26 -9.37 9.41 -1.01
CA GLY A 26 -10.09 8.60 -2.01
C GLY A 26 -9.34 8.50 -3.33
N LEU A 27 -8.74 9.59 -3.80
CA LEU A 27 -7.93 9.60 -5.01
C LEU A 27 -6.69 8.71 -4.87
N MET A 28 -5.97 8.80 -3.74
CA MET A 28 -4.83 7.92 -3.47
C MET A 28 -5.24 6.44 -3.44
N TYR A 29 -6.38 6.14 -2.81
CA TYR A 29 -6.92 4.78 -2.76
C TYR A 29 -7.32 4.28 -4.16
N LEU A 30 -7.96 5.14 -4.96
CA LEU A 30 -8.34 4.82 -6.34
C LEU A 30 -7.09 4.52 -7.19
N ILE A 31 -6.05 5.34 -7.07
CA ILE A 31 -4.77 5.13 -7.76
C ILE A 31 -4.15 3.78 -7.33
N MET A 32 -4.18 3.45 -6.03
CA MET A 32 -3.68 2.18 -5.51
C MET A 32 -4.49 0.97 -6.01
N LEU A 33 -5.78 1.16 -6.29
CA LEU A 33 -6.67 0.11 -6.79
C LEU A 33 -6.52 -0.10 -8.30
N VAL A 34 -6.27 0.97 -9.06
CA VAL A 34 -6.00 0.91 -10.51
C VAL A 34 -4.57 0.41 -10.80
N PHE A 35 -3.60 0.84 -10.00
CA PHE A 35 -2.22 0.34 -10.02
C PHE A 35 -1.91 -0.31 -8.69
N PRO A 36 -2.39 -1.54 -8.46
CA PRO A 36 -1.95 -2.30 -7.31
C PRO A 36 -0.44 -2.46 -7.45
N VAL A 37 0.29 -1.77 -6.57
CA VAL A 37 1.70 -2.06 -6.34
C VAL A 37 1.70 -3.45 -5.72
N THR A 38 1.62 -4.48 -6.58
CA THR A 38 1.98 -5.83 -6.23
C THR A 38 3.43 -5.71 -5.82
N ARG A 39 3.66 -5.58 -4.52
CA ARG A 39 4.96 -5.96 -3.99
C ARG A 39 5.16 -7.35 -4.56
N LYS A 40 6.14 -7.49 -5.46
CA LYS A 40 6.67 -8.77 -5.94
C LYS A 40 7.16 -9.50 -4.69
N THR A 41 6.22 -9.97 -3.91
CA THR A 41 6.41 -10.87 -2.82
C THR A 41 6.58 -12.16 -3.58
N LEU A 42 7.81 -12.68 -3.63
CA LEU A 42 8.06 -13.95 -4.28
C LEU A 42 6.98 -14.93 -3.82
N GLU A 43 6.25 -15.47 -4.79
CA GLU A 43 5.16 -16.37 -4.48
C GLU A 43 5.73 -17.53 -3.65
N PRO A 44 5.03 -17.99 -2.60
CA PRO A 44 5.52 -19.08 -1.76
C PRO A 44 5.92 -20.33 -2.56
N VAL A 45 5.24 -20.54 -3.70
CA VAL A 45 5.54 -21.57 -4.70
C VAL A 45 6.95 -21.43 -5.27
N HIS A 46 7.36 -20.22 -5.67
CA HIS A 46 8.70 -19.96 -6.20
C HIS A 46 9.78 -20.14 -5.13
N VAL A 47 9.52 -19.70 -3.90
CA VAL A 47 10.45 -19.89 -2.77
C VAL A 47 10.63 -21.38 -2.46
N ALA A 48 9.54 -22.16 -2.47
CA ALA A 48 9.57 -23.59 -2.25
C ALA A 48 10.33 -24.33 -3.36
N ALA A 49 10.11 -23.97 -4.63
CA ALA A 49 10.80 -24.57 -5.77
C ALA A 49 12.31 -24.28 -5.77
N ILE A 50 12.70 -23.03 -5.44
CA ILE A 50 14.12 -22.66 -5.33
C ILE A 50 14.77 -23.40 -4.16
N THR A 51 14.08 -23.45 -3.01
CA THR A 51 14.60 -24.13 -1.81
C THR A 51 14.76 -25.63 -2.03
N SER A 52 13.80 -26.29 -2.70
CA SER A 52 13.91 -27.72 -3.00
C SER A 52 15.04 -28.02 -3.99
N ALA A 53 15.22 -27.17 -5.01
CA ALA A 53 16.35 -27.28 -5.94
C ALA A 53 17.70 -27.11 -5.21
N VAL A 54 17.81 -26.10 -4.34
CA VAL A 54 19.04 -25.85 -3.56
C VAL A 54 19.35 -27.01 -2.61
N GLN A 55 18.33 -27.60 -1.96
CA GLN A 55 18.53 -28.78 -1.10
C GLN A 55 18.96 -30.02 -1.89
N ALA A 56 18.52 -30.16 -3.15
CA ALA A 56 18.94 -31.26 -4.02
C ALA A 56 20.40 -31.11 -4.48
N LEU A 57 20.87 -29.88 -4.74
CA LEU A 57 22.25 -29.61 -5.18
C LEU A 57 23.25 -29.48 -4.02
N ALA A 58 22.84 -28.88 -2.90
CA ALA A 58 23.69 -28.54 -1.76
C ALA A 58 22.96 -28.85 -0.44
N PRO A 59 22.94 -30.12 -0.02
CA PRO A 59 22.25 -30.53 1.20
C PRO A 59 22.82 -29.83 2.43
N GLY A 60 21.94 -29.22 3.23
CA GLY A 60 22.32 -28.45 4.43
C GLY A 60 22.57 -26.96 4.19
N ALA A 61 22.55 -26.49 2.95
CA ALA A 61 22.59 -25.06 2.65
C ALA A 61 21.24 -24.40 2.99
N ARG A 62 21.29 -23.14 3.47
CA ARG A 62 20.10 -22.34 3.77
C ARG A 62 19.99 -21.18 2.78
N VAL A 63 18.85 -21.08 2.11
CA VAL A 63 18.53 -19.92 1.26
C VAL A 63 18.24 -18.72 2.15
N THR A 64 19.13 -17.73 2.17
CA THR A 64 19.03 -16.53 3.02
C THR A 64 18.50 -15.31 2.28
N ARG A 65 18.64 -15.27 0.96
CA ARG A 65 18.20 -14.14 0.11
C ARG A 65 17.87 -14.65 -1.29
N ILE A 66 16.72 -14.25 -1.83
CA ILE A 66 16.31 -14.53 -3.21
C ILE A 66 16.07 -13.17 -3.87
N GLU A 67 16.86 -12.85 -4.89
CA GLU A 67 16.72 -11.65 -5.71
C GLU A 67 16.58 -12.04 -7.17
N GLU A 68 15.72 -11.34 -7.88
CA GLU A 68 15.55 -11.49 -9.32
C GLU A 68 16.59 -10.61 -10.01
N LEU A 69 17.54 -11.22 -10.75
CA LEU A 69 18.46 -10.49 -11.62
C LEU A 69 17.71 -10.11 -12.91
N ARG A 70 17.62 -8.81 -13.19
CA ARG A 70 16.99 -8.24 -14.38
C ARG A 70 17.95 -8.16 -15.56
#